data_AF-A0A538SU08-F1
#
_entry.id   AF-A0A538SU08-F1
#
_cell.length_a   1.000
_cell.length_b   1.000
_cell.length_c   1.000
_cell.angle_alpha   90.00
_cell.angle_beta   90.00
_cell.angle_gamma   90.00
#
_symmetry.space_group_name_H-M   'P 1'
#
loop_
_entity.id
_entity.type
_entity.pdbx_description
1 polymer ?
#
loop_
_entity_poly.entity_id
_entity_poly.type
_entity_poly.pdbx_seq_one_letter_code
_entity_poly.pdbx_strand_id
1 'polypeptide(L)'
;MKNRNGKKEKMPANRPTRAANPFAGTKPGGPGAPKATGLGAKAPTGPATDHTEGARLAQEAIRKDPSVPENYAALAGALRMLAQFLRTRNPEGADNLVNMACAAAWEAKRRSTPALISGRTKQEVKILSAWLRTKNHLTPEASDNMMEKIHSEYLSKAIDGSTPLPLITGMP
;
A
#
# COMPACT_ATOMS: atom_id res chain seq x y z
N MET A 1 33.51 56.74 -3.42
CA MET A 1 33.31 57.70 -4.54
C MET A 1 32.64 58.95 -4.01
N LYS A 2 33.21 60.14 -4.26
CA LYS A 2 32.62 61.45 -3.92
C LYS A 2 31.99 62.03 -5.19
N ASN A 3 30.78 62.57 -5.10
CA ASN A 3 30.10 63.29 -6.18
C ASN A 3 30.34 64.81 -6.07
N ARG A 4 30.12 65.52 -7.19
CA ARG A 4 30.55 66.89 -7.51
C ARG A 4 29.94 68.03 -6.67
N ASN A 5 29.37 67.77 -5.48
CA ASN A 5 28.73 68.81 -4.64
C ASN A 5 29.18 68.82 -3.16
N GLY A 6 30.34 68.24 -2.83
CA GLY A 6 31.03 68.50 -1.55
C GLY A 6 30.35 68.07 -0.25
N LYS A 7 29.15 67.48 -0.27
CA LYS A 7 28.45 67.00 0.93
C LYS A 7 28.86 65.58 1.30
N LYS A 8 29.38 65.40 2.53
CA LYS A 8 29.50 64.09 3.19
C LYS A 8 28.12 63.70 3.71
N GLU A 9 27.51 62.66 3.16
CA GLU A 9 26.30 62.08 3.72
C GLU A 9 26.65 60.87 4.58
N LYS A 10 26.21 60.94 5.84
CA LYS A 10 26.36 59.91 6.88
C LYS A 10 25.21 58.90 6.77
N MET A 11 25.57 57.61 6.82
CA MET A 11 24.89 56.38 7.33
C MET A 11 23.45 56.49 7.91
N PRO A 12 22.60 55.42 7.86
CA PRO A 12 22.93 54.14 8.51
C PRO A 12 22.44 52.81 7.89
N ALA A 13 23.02 51.76 8.47
CA ALA A 13 22.75 50.34 8.31
C ALA A 13 21.27 49.98 8.46
N ASN A 14 20.81 48.99 7.69
CA ASN A 14 20.41 47.66 8.15
C ASN A 14 19.39 47.06 7.17
N ARG A 15 19.83 46.14 6.29
CA ARG A 15 18.90 45.20 5.66
C ARG A 15 19.64 43.89 5.34
N PRO A 16 19.34 42.79 6.06
CA PRO A 16 19.90 41.50 5.73
C PRO A 16 19.09 40.89 4.57
N THR A 17 19.67 40.82 3.38
CA THR A 17 19.15 39.96 2.30
C THR A 17 19.69 38.55 2.47
N ARG A 18 18.86 37.73 3.12
CA ARG A 18 18.54 36.32 2.81
C ARG A 18 19.71 35.39 2.43
N ALA A 19 20.17 34.70 3.46
CA ALA A 19 20.60 33.31 3.58
C ALA A 19 21.03 32.54 2.31
N ALA A 20 22.30 32.13 2.36
CA ALA A 20 22.87 30.96 1.71
C ALA A 20 22.10 29.67 2.05
N ASN A 21 22.10 28.70 1.13
CA ASN A 21 22.73 27.43 1.47
C ASN A 21 23.24 26.65 0.24
N PRO A 22 24.48 26.11 0.30
CA PRO A 22 25.16 25.43 -0.78
C PRO A 22 25.12 23.91 -0.58
N PHE A 23 24.35 23.18 -1.38
CA PHE A 23 24.50 21.72 -1.44
C PHE A 23 25.62 21.37 -2.43
N ALA A 24 26.85 21.64 -2.00
CA ALA A 24 28.07 21.13 -2.61
C ALA A 24 28.97 20.58 -1.48
N GLY A 25 29.11 19.26 -1.43
CA GLY A 25 30.18 18.57 -0.69
C GLY A 25 29.74 17.84 0.57
N THR A 26 29.41 16.56 0.45
CA THR A 26 29.43 15.62 1.58
C THR A 26 30.74 14.83 1.56
N LYS A 27 31.63 15.11 2.52
CA LYS A 27 32.71 14.21 2.95
C LYS A 27 32.18 13.21 3.98
N PRO A 28 32.76 11.99 4.09
CA PRO A 28 32.34 10.97 5.06
C PRO A 28 33.16 11.04 6.36
N GLY A 29 32.55 10.75 7.51
CA GLY A 29 33.29 10.37 8.73
C GLY A 29 32.66 10.70 10.10
N GLY A 30 31.88 9.77 10.65
CA GLY A 30 31.73 9.46 12.10
C GLY A 30 30.86 10.39 12.99
N PRO A 31 30.57 9.98 14.25
CA PRO A 31 29.76 8.82 14.65
C PRO A 31 28.60 9.22 15.61
N GLY A 32 27.44 8.56 15.53
CA GLY A 32 26.35 8.76 16.50
C GLY A 32 24.98 8.29 15.99
N ALA A 33 24.54 7.12 16.45
CA ALA A 33 23.29 6.43 16.08
C ALA A 33 22.03 7.16 16.61
N PRO A 34 20.78 6.86 16.14
CA PRO A 34 20.20 5.53 16.26
C PRO A 34 19.53 4.99 14.98
N LYS A 35 19.96 3.79 14.58
CA LYS A 35 19.14 2.63 14.23
C LYS A 35 17.70 2.93 13.76
N ALA A 36 17.54 3.19 12.46
CA ALA A 36 16.26 2.99 11.77
C ALA A 36 16.05 1.48 11.56
N THR A 37 15.62 0.78 12.61
CA THR A 37 15.06 -0.57 12.45
C THR A 37 13.68 -0.48 11.81
N GLY A 38 13.56 -1.07 10.62
CA GLY A 38 12.37 -1.85 10.28
C GLY A 38 11.27 -1.16 9.48
N LEU A 39 11.55 -0.76 8.24
CA LEU A 39 10.53 -0.73 7.18
C LEU A 39 11.13 -1.22 5.85
N GLY A 40 11.72 -2.40 5.94
CA GLY A 40 12.11 -3.21 4.79
C GLY A 40 11.61 -4.64 5.03
N ALA A 41 10.35 -4.80 5.42
CA ALA A 41 9.71 -6.10 5.28
C ALA A 41 9.69 -6.36 3.78
N LYS A 42 10.70 -7.09 3.29
CA LYS A 42 10.69 -7.70 1.97
C LYS A 42 9.28 -8.28 1.82
N ALA A 43 8.56 -7.83 0.80
CA ALA A 43 7.33 -8.50 0.41
C ALA A 43 7.65 -10.01 0.40
N PRO A 44 6.78 -10.88 0.95
CA PRO A 44 7.06 -12.31 0.93
C PRO A 44 7.20 -12.70 -0.55
N THR A 45 8.44 -12.86 -1.00
CA THR A 45 8.80 -13.33 -2.34
C THR A 45 8.79 -14.85 -2.31
N GLY A 46 7.67 -15.43 -1.86
CA GLY A 46 7.41 -16.83 -2.11
C GLY A 46 7.17 -17.02 -3.60
N PRO A 47 7.50 -18.19 -4.18
CA PRO A 47 7.01 -18.53 -5.51
C PRO A 47 5.50 -18.32 -5.57
N ALA A 48 4.98 -17.95 -6.74
CA ALA A 48 3.56 -17.66 -6.90
C ALA A 48 2.64 -18.84 -6.50
N THR A 49 3.17 -20.06 -6.49
CA THR A 49 2.56 -21.27 -5.94
C THR A 49 2.20 -21.16 -4.45
N ASP A 50 3.02 -20.48 -3.65
CA ASP A 50 2.78 -20.30 -2.21
C ASP A 50 1.58 -19.39 -1.94
N HIS A 51 1.36 -18.41 -2.82
CA HIS A 51 0.22 -17.52 -2.72
C HIS A 51 -1.07 -18.17 -3.26
N THR A 52 -0.98 -19.07 -4.24
CA THR A 52 -2.11 -19.89 -4.69
C THR A 52 -2.58 -20.80 -3.56
N GLU A 53 -1.65 -21.50 -2.91
CA GLU A 53 -1.96 -22.36 -1.76
C GLU A 53 -2.44 -21.54 -0.55
N GLY A 54 -1.81 -20.40 -0.28
CA GLY A 54 -2.25 -19.48 0.77
C GLY A 54 -3.69 -18.97 0.57
N ALA A 55 -4.08 -18.67 -0.67
CA ALA A 55 -5.46 -18.29 -1.00
C ALA A 55 -6.43 -19.44 -0.78
N ARG A 56 -6.07 -20.66 -1.21
CA ARG A 56 -6.88 -21.87 -1.03
C ARG A 56 -7.11 -22.18 0.45
N LEU A 57 -6.04 -22.16 1.26
CA LEU A 57 -6.12 -22.42 2.70
C LEU A 57 -6.96 -21.36 3.41
N ALA A 58 -6.83 -20.09 3.03
CA ALA A 58 -7.66 -19.02 3.60
C ALA A 58 -9.14 -19.18 3.22
N GLN A 59 -9.46 -19.55 1.97
CA GLN A 59 -10.82 -19.86 1.55
C GLN A 59 -11.42 -21.05 2.32
N GLU A 60 -10.65 -22.11 2.54
CA GLU A 60 -11.09 -23.25 3.35
C GLU A 60 -11.33 -22.85 4.80
N ALA A 61 -10.45 -22.02 5.38
CA ALA A 61 -10.62 -21.51 6.73
C ALA A 61 -11.87 -20.63 6.86
N ILE A 62 -12.16 -19.76 5.89
CA ILE A 62 -13.39 -18.95 5.84
C ILE A 62 -14.63 -19.84 5.73
N ARG A 63 -14.60 -20.88 4.90
CA ARG A 63 -15.74 -21.81 4.76
C ARG A 63 -16.02 -22.59 6.05
N LYS A 64 -14.96 -22.93 6.81
CA LYS A 64 -15.08 -23.60 8.11
C LYS A 64 -15.58 -22.65 9.20
N ASP A 65 -15.01 -21.45 9.24
CA ASP A 65 -15.37 -20.42 10.22
C ASP A 65 -15.36 -19.02 9.56
N PRO A 66 -16.54 -18.54 9.11
CA PRO A 66 -16.65 -17.22 8.50
C PRO A 66 -16.63 -16.10 9.53
N SER A 67 -16.62 -16.38 10.84
CA SER A 67 -16.62 -15.32 11.86
C SER A 67 -15.25 -14.67 12.05
N VAL A 68 -14.17 -15.35 11.64
CA VAL A 68 -12.78 -14.96 11.91
C VAL A 68 -12.26 -13.95 10.87
N PRO A 69 -12.06 -12.67 11.22
CA PRO A 69 -11.61 -11.65 10.28
C PRO A 69 -10.19 -11.88 9.74
N GLU A 70 -9.32 -12.58 10.49
CA GLU A 70 -7.95 -12.89 10.11
C GLU A 70 -7.88 -13.75 8.84
N ASN A 71 -8.84 -14.65 8.65
CA ASN A 71 -8.89 -15.52 7.47
C ASN A 71 -9.14 -14.70 6.20
N TYR A 72 -10.01 -13.70 6.27
CA TYR A 72 -10.26 -12.75 5.18
C TYR A 72 -9.05 -11.85 4.90
N ALA A 73 -8.34 -11.40 5.94
CA ALA A 73 -7.11 -10.62 5.76
C ALA A 73 -5.98 -11.46 5.13
N ALA A 74 -5.86 -12.73 5.48
CA ALA A 74 -4.94 -13.67 4.84
C ALA A 74 -5.29 -13.89 3.36
N LEU A 75 -6.58 -14.09 3.06
CA LEU A 75 -7.07 -14.22 1.69
C LEU A 75 -6.75 -12.97 0.86
N ALA A 76 -7.02 -11.77 1.39
CA ALA A 76 -6.72 -10.51 0.70
C ALA A 76 -5.24 -10.38 0.35
N GLY A 77 -4.35 -10.69 1.30
CA GLY A 77 -2.91 -10.66 1.09
C GLY A 77 -2.47 -11.65 0.00
N ALA A 78 -2.97 -12.89 0.05
CA ALA A 78 -2.64 -13.92 -0.93
C ALA A 78 -3.11 -13.55 -2.35
N LEU A 79 -4.37 -13.11 -2.51
CA LEU A 79 -4.93 -12.68 -3.79
C LEU A 79 -4.18 -11.47 -4.37
N ARG A 80 -3.80 -10.50 -3.51
CA ARG A 80 -3.02 -9.33 -3.94
C ARG A 80 -1.64 -9.73 -4.45
N MET A 81 -0.96 -10.68 -3.81
CA MET A 81 0.33 -11.19 -4.30
C MET A 81 0.17 -11.94 -5.62
N LEU A 82 -0.85 -12.79 -5.76
CA LEU A 82 -1.16 -13.45 -7.03
C LEU A 82 -1.42 -12.46 -8.17
N ALA A 83 -2.15 -11.38 -7.89
CA ALA A 83 -2.40 -10.32 -8.86
C ALA A 83 -1.10 -9.65 -9.34
N GLN A 84 -0.10 -9.49 -8.47
CA GLN A 84 1.20 -8.94 -8.86
C GLN A 84 1.94 -9.86 -9.82
N PHE A 85 1.93 -11.18 -9.58
CA PHE A 85 2.54 -12.16 -10.47
C PHE A 85 1.83 -12.27 -11.83
N LEU A 86 0.50 -12.14 -11.85
CA LEU A 86 -0.28 -12.24 -13.09
C LEU A 86 -0.28 -10.94 -13.93
N ARG A 87 0.03 -9.79 -13.33
CA ARG A 87 -0.17 -8.46 -13.95
C ARG A 87 0.38 -8.34 -15.38
N THR A 88 1.57 -8.90 -15.62
CA THR A 88 2.26 -8.78 -16.92
C THR A 88 1.72 -9.72 -17.99
N ARG A 89 1.18 -10.88 -17.58
CA ARG A 89 0.71 -11.93 -18.49
C ARG A 89 -0.80 -11.86 -18.73
N ASN A 90 -1.55 -11.45 -17.71
CA ASN A 90 -3.00 -11.31 -17.74
C ASN A 90 -3.43 -10.12 -16.86
N PRO A 91 -3.43 -8.89 -17.41
CA PRO A 91 -3.78 -7.69 -16.64
C PRO A 91 -5.24 -7.69 -16.16
N GLU A 92 -6.15 -8.24 -16.96
CA GLU A 92 -7.57 -8.36 -16.60
C GLU A 92 -7.76 -9.35 -15.44
N GLY A 93 -7.13 -10.52 -15.52
CA GLY A 93 -7.13 -11.50 -14.44
C GLY A 93 -6.49 -10.97 -13.15
N ALA A 94 -5.42 -10.18 -13.27
CA ALA A 94 -4.82 -9.50 -12.14
C ALA A 94 -5.77 -8.48 -11.50
N ASP A 95 -6.49 -7.69 -12.30
CA ASP A 95 -7.48 -6.75 -11.78
C ASP A 95 -8.66 -7.45 -11.11
N ASN A 96 -9.13 -8.58 -11.66
CA ASN A 96 -10.14 -9.42 -11.02
C ASN A 96 -9.66 -9.94 -9.65
N LEU A 97 -8.41 -10.39 -9.56
CA LEU A 97 -7.80 -10.81 -8.28
C LEU A 97 -7.69 -9.66 -7.28
N VAL A 98 -7.35 -8.44 -7.73
CA VAL A 98 -7.35 -7.27 -6.84
C VAL A 98 -8.76 -6.93 -6.37
N ASN A 99 -9.79 -7.04 -7.21
CA ASN A 99 -11.18 -6.82 -6.78
C ASN A 99 -11.61 -7.86 -5.72
N MET A 100 -11.25 -9.12 -5.89
CA MET A 100 -11.48 -10.14 -4.86
C MET A 100 -10.68 -9.86 -3.58
N ALA A 101 -9.44 -9.37 -3.70
CA ALA A 101 -8.64 -8.95 -2.54
C ALA A 101 -9.29 -7.77 -1.80
N CYS A 102 -9.81 -6.77 -2.53
CA CYS A 102 -10.57 -5.65 -1.99
C CYS A 102 -11.77 -6.14 -1.19
N ALA A 103 -12.57 -7.05 -1.76
CA ALA A 103 -13.74 -7.62 -1.09
C ALA A 103 -13.35 -8.34 0.21
N ALA A 104 -12.32 -9.19 0.17
CA ALA A 104 -11.84 -9.89 1.36
C ALA A 104 -11.30 -8.94 2.44
N ALA A 105 -10.49 -7.94 2.08
CA ALA A 105 -9.98 -6.96 3.04
C ALA A 105 -11.09 -6.11 3.66
N TRP A 106 -12.10 -5.75 2.87
CA TRP A 106 -13.26 -5.01 3.36
C TRP A 106 -14.10 -5.84 4.32
N GLU A 107 -14.30 -7.13 4.02
CA GLU A 107 -15.00 -8.03 4.93
C GLU A 107 -14.24 -8.23 6.25
N ALA A 108 -12.91 -8.36 6.18
CA ALA A 108 -12.06 -8.41 7.37
C ALA A 108 -12.24 -7.15 8.24
N LYS A 109 -12.31 -5.96 7.63
CA LYS A 109 -12.59 -4.69 8.33
C LYS A 109 -13.96 -4.69 8.98
N ARG A 110 -15.02 -5.07 8.25
CA ARG A 110 -16.40 -5.07 8.72
C ARG A 110 -16.63 -6.02 9.90
N ARG A 111 -15.98 -7.18 9.88
CA ARG A 111 -16.04 -8.18 10.95
C ARG A 111 -15.16 -7.83 12.15
N SER A 112 -14.21 -6.92 11.98
CA SER A 112 -13.36 -6.47 13.08
C SER A 112 -14.05 -5.38 13.89
N THR A 113 -13.91 -5.43 15.22
CA THR A 113 -14.25 -4.28 16.05
C THR A 113 -13.11 -3.25 15.99
N PRO A 114 -13.38 -1.93 16.15
CA PRO A 114 -12.33 -0.92 16.13
C PRO A 114 -11.20 -1.15 17.15
N ALA A 115 -11.51 -1.80 18.28
CA ALA A 115 -10.56 -2.15 19.33
C ALA A 115 -9.71 -3.39 19.00
N LEU A 116 -10.19 -4.31 18.17
CA LEU A 116 -9.56 -5.62 17.92
C LEU A 116 -9.10 -5.84 16.48
N ILE A 117 -9.24 -4.85 15.60
CA ILE A 117 -8.79 -4.96 14.22
C ILE A 117 -7.26 -5.17 14.14
N SER A 118 -6.85 -6.30 13.58
CA SER A 118 -5.44 -6.67 13.45
C SER A 118 -4.65 -5.65 12.61
N GLY A 119 -3.35 -5.52 12.90
CA GLY A 119 -2.45 -4.66 12.12
C GLY A 119 -2.38 -5.07 10.64
N ARG A 120 -2.47 -6.38 10.36
CA ARG A 120 -2.54 -6.93 9.00
C ARG A 120 -3.81 -6.46 8.27
N THR A 121 -4.97 -6.55 8.91
CA THR A 121 -6.24 -6.08 8.34
C THR A 121 -6.18 -4.59 8.00
N LYS A 122 -5.69 -3.76 8.93
CA LYS A 122 -5.52 -2.31 8.68
C LYS A 122 -4.61 -2.04 7.48
N GLN A 123 -3.52 -2.79 7.38
CA GLN A 123 -2.56 -2.64 6.29
C GLN A 123 -3.17 -3.00 4.93
N GLU A 124 -3.86 -4.14 4.83
CA GLU A 124 -4.47 -4.58 3.56
C GLU A 124 -5.57 -3.61 3.11
N VAL A 125 -6.46 -3.17 4.01
CA VAL A 125 -7.46 -2.14 3.70
C VAL A 125 -6.79 -0.87 3.19
N LYS A 126 -5.74 -0.39 3.86
CA LYS A 126 -5.02 0.83 3.45
C LYS A 126 -4.40 0.69 2.06
N ILE A 127 -3.78 -0.44 1.76
CA ILE A 127 -3.15 -0.70 0.47
C ILE A 127 -4.20 -0.74 -0.64
N LEU A 128 -5.30 -1.46 -0.44
CA LEU A 128 -6.32 -1.70 -1.47
C LEU A 128 -7.18 -0.46 -1.71
N SER A 129 -7.57 0.27 -0.66
CA SER A 129 -8.20 1.59 -0.83
C SER A 129 -7.26 2.58 -1.53
N ALA A 130 -5.97 2.59 -1.22
CA ALA A 130 -5.02 3.44 -1.94
C ALA A 130 -4.93 3.07 -3.43
N TRP A 131 -4.90 1.79 -3.76
CA TRP A 131 -4.92 1.32 -5.14
C TRP A 131 -6.18 1.78 -5.90
N LEU A 132 -7.37 1.66 -5.29
CA LEU A 132 -8.62 2.13 -5.90
C LEU A 132 -8.62 3.63 -6.15
N ARG A 133 -8.12 4.42 -5.20
CA ARG A 133 -7.98 5.87 -5.38
C ARG A 133 -7.08 6.21 -6.55
N THR A 134 -5.93 5.55 -6.66
CA THR A 134 -4.99 5.80 -7.75
C THR A 134 -5.55 5.37 -9.09
N LYS A 135 -6.23 4.21 -9.15
CA LYS A 135 -6.78 3.67 -10.41
C LYS A 135 -7.97 4.48 -10.94
N ASN A 136 -8.85 4.92 -10.05
CA ASN A 136 -10.13 5.54 -10.41
C ASN A 136 -10.17 7.04 -10.12
N HIS A 137 -9.06 7.64 -9.69
CA HIS A 137 -8.94 9.06 -9.29
C HIS A 137 -9.97 9.49 -8.23
N LEU A 138 -10.16 8.64 -7.20
CA LEU A 138 -11.18 8.84 -6.18
C LEU A 138 -10.67 9.60 -4.95
N THR A 139 -11.56 10.33 -4.29
CA THR A 139 -11.36 10.84 -2.92
C THR A 139 -11.33 9.69 -1.91
N PRO A 140 -10.86 9.91 -0.66
CA PRO A 140 -10.93 8.90 0.39
C PRO A 140 -12.33 8.32 0.61
N GLU A 141 -13.36 9.15 0.71
CA GLU A 141 -14.74 8.72 0.95
C GLU A 141 -15.30 7.94 -0.25
N ALA A 142 -15.03 8.41 -1.47
CA ALA A 142 -15.45 7.72 -2.68
C ALA A 142 -14.76 6.35 -2.84
N SER A 143 -13.52 6.20 -2.35
CA SER A 143 -12.84 4.91 -2.31
C SER A 143 -13.50 3.93 -1.34
N ASP A 144 -13.93 4.39 -0.18
CA ASP A 144 -14.61 3.53 0.80
C ASP A 144 -15.97 3.07 0.26
N ASN A 145 -16.72 3.95 -0.41
CA ASN A 145 -17.95 3.58 -1.13
C ASN A 145 -17.68 2.55 -2.25
N MET A 146 -16.57 2.72 -2.98
CA MET A 146 -16.16 1.76 -4.00
C MET A 146 -15.76 0.41 -3.39
N MET A 147 -15.09 0.39 -2.23
CA MET A 147 -14.78 -0.85 -1.51
C MET A 147 -16.05 -1.59 -1.10
N GLU A 148 -17.07 -0.88 -0.60
CA GLU A 148 -18.38 -1.47 -0.27
C GLU A 148 -19.08 -2.07 -1.50
N LYS A 149 -19.03 -1.36 -2.64
CA LYS A 149 -19.57 -1.88 -3.91
C LYS A 149 -18.83 -3.15 -4.36
N ILE A 150 -17.50 -3.13 -4.38
CA ILE A 150 -16.68 -4.27 -4.77
C ILE A 150 -16.90 -5.44 -3.82
N HIS A 151 -17.00 -5.19 -2.52
CA HIS A 151 -17.32 -6.20 -1.52
C HIS A 151 -18.63 -6.93 -1.86
N SER A 152 -19.67 -6.18 -2.19
CA SER A 152 -20.98 -6.73 -2.56
C SER A 152 -20.92 -7.63 -3.81
N GLU A 153 -20.10 -7.25 -4.79
CA GLU A 153 -20.01 -7.93 -6.11
C GLU A 153 -19.01 -9.11 -6.15
N TYR A 154 -17.97 -9.08 -5.31
CA TYR A 154 -16.82 -9.99 -5.41
C TYR A 154 -16.59 -10.87 -4.18
N LEU A 155 -17.27 -10.65 -3.05
CA LEU A 155 -17.03 -11.45 -1.84
C LEU A 155 -17.30 -12.94 -2.06
N SER A 156 -18.44 -13.30 -2.66
CA SER A 156 -18.76 -14.70 -2.96
C SER A 156 -17.71 -15.33 -3.86
N LYS A 157 -17.32 -14.64 -4.95
CA LYS A 157 -16.25 -15.08 -5.86
C LYS A 157 -14.91 -15.30 -5.15
N ALA A 158 -14.58 -14.42 -4.20
CA ALA A 158 -13.36 -14.52 -3.42
C ALA A 158 -13.36 -15.76 -2.50
N ILE A 159 -14.50 -16.14 -1.94
CA ILE A 159 -14.63 -17.28 -1.01
C ILE A 159 -14.79 -18.60 -1.77
N ASP A 160 -15.63 -18.63 -2.81
CA ASP A 160 -16.01 -19.83 -3.53
C ASP A 160 -14.91 -20.33 -4.47
N GLY A 161 -13.91 -19.49 -4.77
CA GLY A 161 -12.82 -19.85 -5.68
C GLY A 161 -13.31 -20.09 -7.11
N SER A 162 -14.46 -19.53 -7.50
CA SER A 162 -15.10 -19.77 -8.80
C SER A 162 -14.25 -19.27 -9.99
N THR A 163 -13.23 -18.45 -9.72
CA THR A 163 -12.18 -18.18 -10.70
C THR A 163 -11.07 -19.19 -10.47
N PRO A 164 -10.75 -20.07 -11.44
CA PRO A 164 -9.61 -20.96 -11.33
C PRO A 164 -8.39 -20.12 -10.98
N LEU A 165 -7.83 -20.31 -9.78
CA LEU A 165 -6.53 -19.73 -9.47
C LEU A 165 -5.57 -20.26 -10.54
N PRO A 166 -4.73 -19.40 -11.13
CA PRO A 166 -3.84 -19.84 -12.20
C PRO A 166 -3.06 -21.06 -11.69
N LEU A 167 -3.17 -22.17 -12.42
CA LEU A 167 -2.26 -23.30 -12.25
C LEU A 167 -0.90 -22.82 -12.74
N ILE A 168 -0.10 -22.27 -11.84
CA ILE A 168 1.28 -21.87 -12.13
C ILE A 168 2.11 -23.15 -12.17
N THR A 169 1.90 -23.93 -13.23
CA THR A 169 2.67 -25.11 -13.58
C THR A 169 3.78 -24.67 -14.53
N GLY A 170 5.04 -24.88 -14.13
CA GLY A 170 6.21 -24.52 -14.92
C GLY A 170 6.75 -23.12 -14.60
N MET A 171 7.69 -23.06 -13.65
CA MET A 171 8.79 -22.11 -13.76
C MET A 171 10.00 -22.86 -14.34
N PRO A 172 10.64 -22.38 -15.42
CA PRO A 172 11.97 -22.84 -15.80
C PRO A 172 13.03 -22.43 -14.77
#